data_AF-A0A2N2DWC8-F1
#
_entry.id   AF-A0A2N2DWC8-F1
#
_cell.length_a   1.000
_cell.length_b   1.000
_cell.length_c   1.000
_cell.angle_alpha   90.00
_cell.angle_beta   90.00
_cell.angle_gamma   90.00
#
_symmetry.space_group_name_H-M   'P 1'
#
loop_
_entity.id
_entity.type
_entity.pdbx_description
1 polymer ?
#
loop_
_entity_poly.entity_id
_entity_poly.type
_entity_poly.pdbx_seq_one_letter_code
_entity_poly.pdbx_strand_id
1 'polypeptide(L)' 'MNEGLDSIFDTIVGNPISVGNITMIPLIEVDLTIRAGNSSIGLGANIVPKSIMIIKEEQVYTIDLK' A
#
# COMPACT_ATOMS: atom_id res chain seq x y z
N MET A 1 2.02 -10.54 30.13
CA MET A 1 1.16 -9.58 29.42
C MET A 1 1.70 -9.52 28.01
N ASN A 2 0.94 -9.96 27.00
CA ASN A 2 1.36 -9.85 25.61
C ASN A 2 1.10 -8.39 25.20
N GLU A 3 2.18 -7.65 24.94
CA GLU A 3 2.08 -6.26 24.49
C GLU A 3 1.36 -6.22 23.14
N GLY A 4 0.35 -5.36 23.05
CA GLY A 4 -0.55 -5.27 21.91
C GLY A 4 0.21 -4.95 20.63
N LEU A 5 0.00 -5.78 19.60
CA LEU A 5 0.34 -5.43 18.23
C LEU A 5 -0.85 -4.65 17.67
N ASP A 6 -0.77 -3.32 17.72
CA ASP A 6 -1.66 -2.50 16.90
C ASP A 6 -1.07 -2.46 15.49
N SER A 7 -1.76 -3.08 14.55
CA SER A 7 -1.46 -3.02 13.12
C SER A 7 -2.39 -1.99 12.48
N ILE A 8 -1.81 -1.03 11.76
CA ILE A 8 -2.53 0.00 11.01
C ILE A 8 -2.41 -0.36 9.54
N PHE A 9 -3.53 -0.70 8.91
CA PHE A 9 -3.62 -0.92 7.48
C PHE A 9 -4.03 0.36 6.78
N ASP A 10 -3.25 0.77 5.79
CA ASP A 10 -3.59 1.88 4.91
C ASP A 10 -3.36 1.52 3.44
N THR A 11 -4.16 2.09 2.54
CA THR A 11 -3.94 1.97 1.09
C THR A 11 -3.37 3.28 0.59
N ILE A 12 -2.12 3.23 0.15
CA ILE A 12 -1.43 4.37 -0.45
C ILE A 12 -1.71 4.37 -1.95
N VAL A 13 -2.15 5.52 -2.45
CA VAL A 13 -2.22 5.80 -3.88
C VAL A 13 -0.83 6.25 -4.33
N GLY A 14 -0.20 5.43 -5.16
CA GLY A 14 1.09 5.73 -5.74
C GLY A 14 1.03 6.88 -6.75
N ASN A 15 2.20 7.43 -7.07
CA ASN A 15 2.29 8.48 -8.08
C ASN A 15 1.81 7.95 -9.45
N PRO A 16 0.89 8.65 -10.12
CA PRO A 16 0.45 8.27 -11.45
C PRO A 16 1.61 8.24 -12.45
N ILE A 17 1.63 7.22 -13.31
CA ILE A 17 2.57 7.04 -14.40
C ILE A 17 1.79 7.13 -15.70
N SER A 18 1.97 8.20 -16.46
CA SER A 18 1.28 8.41 -17.74
C SER A 18 2.20 8.09 -18.92
N VAL A 19 1.72 7.27 -19.85
CA VAL A 19 2.38 6.91 -21.10
C VAL A 19 1.36 7.01 -22.24
N GLY A 20 1.50 8.04 -23.09
CA GLY A 20 0.53 8.31 -24.16
C GLY A 20 -0.86 8.62 -23.59
N ASN A 21 -1.88 7.90 -24.04
CA ASN A 21 -3.27 8.01 -23.56
C ASN A 21 -3.60 7.07 -22.39
N ILE A 22 -2.60 6.44 -21.79
CA ILE A 22 -2.75 5.51 -20.66
C ILE A 22 -2.15 6.15 -19.41
N THR A 23 -2.91 6.15 -18.32
CA THR A 23 -2.44 6.53 -16.98
C THR A 23 -2.54 5.31 -16.08
N MET A 24 -1.44 4.95 -15.42
CA MET A 24 -1.37 3.86 -14.45
C MET A 24 -1.22 4.45 -13.06
N ILE A 25 -2.01 3.96 -12.11
CA ILE A 25 -2.00 4.39 -10.72
C ILE A 25 -1.76 3.15 -9.85
N PRO A 26 -0.55 2.99 -9.28
CA PRO A 26 -0.25 1.90 -8.37
C PRO A 26 -1.05 2.05 -7.08
N LEU A 27 -1.67 0.98 -6.61
CA LEU A 27 -2.33 0.91 -5.31
C LEU A 27 -1.52 -0.05 -4.43
N ILE A 28 -1.08 0.47 -3.28
CA ILE A 28 -0.14 -0.22 -2.40
C ILE A 28 -0.79 -0.33 -1.03
N GLU A 29 -0.84 -1.53 -0.48
CA GLU A 29 -1.26 -1.76 0.89
C GLU A 29 -0.03 -1.66 1.80
N VAL A 30 -0.16 -0.89 2.89
CA VAL A 30 0.88 -0.74 3.89
C VAL A 30 0.32 -1.15 5.24
N ASP A 31 0.99 -2.11 5.86
CA ASP A 31 0.74 -2.53 7.24
C ASP A 31 1.86 -1.98 8.11
N LEU A 32 1.54 -1.01 8.96
CA LEU A 32 2.43 -0.47 9.96
C LEU A 32 2.28 -1.28 11.25
N THR A 33 3.36 -1.94 11.66
CA THR A 33 3.43 -2.70 12.90
C THR A 33 4.30 -1.97 13.92
N ILE A 34 3.72 -1.68 15.08
CA ILE A 34 4.45 -1.14 16.23
C ILE A 34 4.74 -2.28 17.20
N ARG A 35 6.01 -2.46 17.58
CA ARG A 35 6.42 -3.41 18.62
C ARG A 35 7.10 -2.65 19.75
N ALA A 36 6.46 -2.64 20.92
CA ALA A 36 7.11 -2.26 22.15
C ALA A 36 7.84 -3.48 22.74
N GLY A 37 9.08 -3.28 23.18
CA GLY A 37 9.83 -4.22 23.99
C GLY A 37 10.41 -3.51 25.21
N ASN A 38 10.87 -4.27 26.21
CA ASN A 38 11.25 -3.83 27.57
C ASN A 38 12.13 -2.58 27.70
N SER A 39 12.71 -2.02 26.63
CA SER A 39 13.45 -0.74 26.64
C SER A 39 13.44 0.02 25.30
N SER A 40 12.67 -0.39 24.30
CA SER A 40 12.69 0.21 22.96
C SER A 40 11.38 0.02 22.20
N ILE A 41 10.98 1.06 21.46
CA ILE A 41 9.86 0.99 20.50
C ILE A 41 10.46 0.76 19.12
N GLY A 42 10.11 -0.36 18.49
CA GLY A 42 10.42 -0.65 17.09
C GLY A 42 9.21 -0.35 16.20
N LEU A 43 9.45 0.36 15.09
CA LEU A 43 8.47 0.58 14.03
C LEU A 43 8.86 -0.26 12.82
N GLY A 44 7.92 -1.06 12.32
CA GLY A 44 8.06 -1.82 11.08
C GLY A 44 6.95 -1.46 10.10
N ALA A 45 7.23 -1.58 8.81
CA ALA A 45 6.24 -1.44 7.75
C ALA A 45 6.36 -2.62 6.79
N ASN A 46 5.24 -3.26 6.49
CA ASN A 46 5.12 -4.22 5.40
C ASN A 46 4.44 -3.53 4.23
N ILE A 47 5.08 -3.54 3.06
CA ILE A 47 4.61 -2.87 1.85
C ILE A 47 4.23 -3.95 0.85
N VAL A 48 2.95 -4.04 0.52
CA VAL A 48 2.37 -5.05 -0.36
C VAL A 48 1.74 -4.37 -1.58
N PRO A 49 2.34 -4.49 -2.78
CA PRO A 49 1.70 -4.04 -4.01
C PRO A 49 0.38 -4.79 -4.20
N LYS A 50 -0.73 -4.06 -4.33
CA LYS A 50 -2.07 -4.66 -4.35
C LYS A 50 -2.64 -4.74 -5.76
N SER A 51 -2.67 -3.60 -6.45
CA SER A 51 -3.20 -3.54 -7.80
C SER A 51 -2.66 -2.33 -8.54
N ILE A 52 -2.89 -2.31 -9.86
CA ILE A 52 -2.63 -1.14 -10.70
C ILE A 52 -3.96 -0.75 -11.34
N MET A 53 -4.41 0.46 -11.04
CA MET A 53 -5.55 1.06 -11.74
C MET A 53 -5.05 1.69 -13.04
N ILE A 54 -5.68 1.34 -14.15
CA ILE A 54 -5.34 1.82 -15.49
C ILE A 54 -6.50 2.63 -16.01
N ILE A 55 -6.25 3.89 -16.32
CA ILE A 55 -7.18 4.78 -17.00
C ILE A 55 -6.72 4.90 -18.44
N LYS A 56 -7.56 4.48 -19.39
CA LYS A 56 -7.31 4.64 -20.82
C LYS A 56 -8.55 5.23 -21.47
N GLU A 57 -8.39 6.41 -22.05
CA GLU A 57 -9.51 7.18 -22.62
C GLU A 57 -10.62 7.38 -21.58
N GLU A 58 -11.80 6.80 -21.79
CA GLU A 58 -12.94 6.89 -20.87
C GLU A 58 -13.16 5.60 -20.06
N GLN A 59 -12.19 4.68 -20.07
CA GLN A 59 -12.29 3.38 -19.42
C GLN A 59 -11.31 3.26 -18.25
N VAL A 60 -11.80 2.66 -17.17
CA VAL A 60 -11.03 2.36 -15.96
C VAL A 60 -10.94 0.84 -15.82
N TYR A 61 -9.72 0.34 -15.66
CA TYR A 61 -9.43 -1.06 -15.39
C TYR A 61 -8.64 -1.15 -14.10
N THR A 62 -8.75 -2.29 -13.42
CA THR A 62 -7.89 -2.62 -12.28
C THR A 62 -7.25 -3.97 -12.55
N ILE A 63 -5.93 -4.05 -12.40
CA ILE A 63 -5.19 -5.29 -12.45
C ILE A 63 -4.70 -5.60 -11.05
N ASP A 64 -5.24 -6.66 -10.44
CA ASP A 64 -4.78 -7.14 -9.14
C ASP A 64 -3.43 -7.86 -9.29
N LEU A 65 -2.50 -7.52 -8.41
CA LEU A 65 -1.18 -8.13 -8.32
C LEU A 65 -1.26 -9.26 -7.27
N LYS A 66 -0.82 -10.47 -7.65
CA LYS A 66 -0.76 -11.62 -6.74
C LYS A 66 0.42 -11.52 -5.79
#